data_AF-A0A0B2V2L8-F1
#
_entry.id   AF-A0A0B2V2L8-F1
#
_cell.length_a   1.000
_cell.length_b   1.000
_cell.length_c   1.000
_cell.angle_alpha   90.00
_cell.angle_beta   90.00
_cell.angle_gamma   90.00
#
_symmetry.space_group_name_H-M   'P 1'
#
loop_
_entity.id
_entity.type
_entity.pdbx_description
1 polymer ?
#
loop_
_entity_poly.entity_id
_entity_poly.type
_entity_poly.pdbx_seq_one_letter_code
_entity_poly.pdbx_strand_id
1 'polypeptide(L)'
;MAEEALRNSRSRNKMPLNMALPPQRGQLKKLFMKLGEKVGVMEKTEYTGRFNDACRDVDDYKVVLEDVAIQLMSVMQQNPRYVPNPPAAMQIESPPNEDPWEMLTPVMAVIAQHMEQKAPVEARTVSSQKMGQMHREFQKKGRRCIHAIRTFLNVDYENLNDARKELEKMRQELDFAKHELKAAKTPESIEVKNAVYEQALMQFKTQLEKTEAMLNAVPNHKESHRKEIIRFFEVLKKYHEDCANAAAIN
;
A
#
# COMPACT_ATOMS: atom_id res chain seq x y z
N MET A 1 -35.85 59.83 19.64
CA MET A 1 -35.23 59.94 20.97
C MET A 1 -34.36 58.73 21.16
N ALA A 2 -33.03 58.95 21.14
CA ALA A 2 -31.90 58.06 21.39
C ALA A 2 -31.81 56.80 20.49
N GLU A 3 -31.02 56.71 19.42
CA GLU A 3 -29.72 57.32 19.07
C GLU A 3 -28.59 57.14 20.11
N GLU A 4 -27.46 56.63 19.62
CA GLU A 4 -26.11 56.72 20.20
C GLU A 4 -25.83 56.09 21.57
N ALA A 5 -25.24 54.89 21.54
CA ALA A 5 -23.92 54.63 22.14
C ALA A 5 -23.58 53.13 22.06
N LEU A 6 -23.05 52.67 20.93
CA LEU A 6 -21.98 51.65 20.89
C LEU A 6 -21.37 51.60 19.48
N ARG A 7 -20.82 52.74 19.03
CA ARG A 7 -19.92 52.83 17.88
C ARG A 7 -18.55 53.28 18.40
N ASN A 8 -17.52 52.57 17.94
CA ASN A 8 -16.08 52.91 17.92
C ASN A 8 -15.25 52.84 19.21
N SER A 9 -14.45 51.76 19.30
CA SER A 9 -13.02 51.72 19.69
C SER A 9 -12.70 50.25 20.03
N ARG A 10 -11.74 49.49 19.47
CA ARG A 10 -10.47 49.71 18.77
C ARG A 10 -10.10 48.35 18.15
N SER A 11 -9.76 48.31 16.87
CA SER A 11 -8.40 48.04 16.39
C SER A 11 -8.04 46.57 16.13
N ARG A 12 -8.08 46.23 14.84
CA ARG A 12 -7.05 45.51 14.06
C ARG A 12 -6.52 44.19 14.64
N ASN A 13 -6.95 43.09 14.03
CA ASN A 13 -6.01 42.08 13.55
C ASN A 13 -6.55 41.49 12.25
N LYS A 14 -6.22 42.13 11.12
CA LYS A 14 -6.29 41.47 9.81
C LYS A 14 -5.09 40.54 9.76
N MET A 15 -5.35 39.23 9.74
CA MET A 15 -4.33 38.24 9.41
C MET A 15 -3.71 38.61 8.05
N PRO A 16 -2.39 38.50 7.88
CA PRO A 16 -1.78 38.81 6.60
C PRO A 16 -2.25 37.78 5.57
N LEU A 17 -2.74 38.27 4.42
CA LEU A 17 -2.80 37.46 3.21
C LEU A 17 -1.40 36.88 3.00
N ASN A 18 -1.32 35.56 2.93
CA ASN A 18 -0.11 34.84 2.60
C ASN A 18 0.20 35.14 1.12
N MET A 19 0.88 36.27 0.86
CA MET A 19 1.47 36.54 -0.45
C MET A 19 2.59 35.52 -0.63
N ALA A 20 2.30 34.46 -1.40
CA ALA A 20 3.35 33.63 -1.97
C ALA A 20 4.33 34.57 -2.68
N LEU A 21 5.57 34.63 -2.17
CA LEU A 21 6.66 35.36 -2.79
C LEU A 21 6.76 34.92 -4.27
N PRO A 22 6.96 35.85 -5.22
CA PRO A 22 7.16 35.48 -6.61
C PRO A 22 8.31 34.46 -6.69
N PRO A 23 8.15 33.36 -7.45
CA PRO A 23 9.16 32.32 -7.51
C PRO A 23 10.50 32.95 -7.88
N GLN A 24 11.52 32.73 -7.04
CA GLN A 24 12.87 33.26 -7.29
C GLN A 24 13.30 32.86 -8.72
N ARG A 25 14.08 33.71 -9.42
CA ARG A 25 14.50 33.49 -10.82
C ARG A 25 15.01 32.07 -11.11
N GLY A 26 15.66 31.43 -10.14
CA GLY A 26 16.12 30.04 -10.24
C GLY A 26 14.99 28.99 -10.27
N GLN A 27 13.89 29.21 -9.55
CA GLN A 27 12.72 28.33 -9.55
C GLN A 27 11.95 28.37 -10.87
N LEU A 28 11.84 29.56 -11.49
CA LEU A 28 11.25 29.71 -12.83
C LEU A 28 12.08 28.98 -13.88
N LYS A 29 13.42 29.13 -13.86
CA LYS A 29 14.32 28.38 -14.74
C LYS A 29 14.15 26.86 -14.61
N LYS A 30 14.06 26.34 -13.38
CA LYS A 30 13.80 24.92 -13.13
C LYS A 30 12.46 24.46 -13.71
N LEU A 31 11.41 25.26 -13.59
CA LEU A 31 10.10 24.96 -14.19
C LEU A 31 10.15 24.90 -15.72
N PHE A 32 10.83 25.85 -16.37
CA PHE A 32 11.03 25.82 -17.82
C PHE A 32 11.83 24.59 -18.27
N MET A 33 12.84 24.19 -17.50
CA MET A 33 13.63 23.00 -17.82
C MET A 33 12.79 21.72 -17.72
N LYS A 34 11.99 21.57 -16.67
CA LYS A 34 11.05 20.44 -16.54
C LYS A 34 10.06 20.37 -17.68
N LEU A 35 9.58 21.54 -18.15
CA LEU A 35 8.71 21.60 -19.33
C LEU A 35 9.46 21.15 -20.59
N GLY A 36 10.68 21.66 -20.78
CA GLY A 36 11.59 21.31 -21.89
C GLY A 36 11.94 19.82 -21.95
N GLU A 37 12.18 19.18 -20.79
CA GLU A 37 12.39 17.74 -20.70
C GLU A 37 11.14 16.96 -21.12
N LYS A 38 9.96 17.38 -20.66
CA LYS A 38 8.68 16.73 -21.04
C LYS A 38 8.37 16.83 -22.53
N VAL A 39 8.77 17.92 -23.19
CA VAL A 39 8.56 18.11 -24.65
C VAL A 39 9.74 17.62 -25.50
N GLY A 40 10.76 17.01 -24.89
CA GLY A 40 11.90 16.41 -25.60
C GLY A 40 12.95 17.41 -26.13
N VAL A 41 12.94 18.64 -25.63
CA VAL A 41 13.83 19.72 -26.09
C VAL A 41 15.11 19.82 -25.23
N MET A 42 15.11 19.19 -24.05
CA MET A 42 16.27 19.14 -23.12
C MET A 42 16.82 17.71 -23.00
N GLU A 43 18.16 17.59 -22.99
CA GLU A 43 18.88 16.34 -22.77
C GLU A 43 18.58 15.78 -21.36
N LYS A 44 18.18 14.50 -21.29
CA LYS A 44 17.74 13.83 -20.05
C LYS A 44 18.76 12.76 -19.67
N THR A 45 19.16 12.69 -18.41
CA THR A 45 19.91 11.52 -17.92
C THR A 45 19.03 10.28 -18.02
N GLU A 46 19.49 9.26 -18.74
CA GLU A 46 18.76 8.00 -18.91
C GLU A 46 19.17 6.96 -17.87
N TYR A 47 18.19 6.17 -17.42
CA TYR A 47 18.46 4.98 -16.62
C TYR A 47 18.88 3.82 -17.51
N THR A 48 19.59 2.85 -16.95
CA THR A 48 19.95 1.62 -17.69
C THR A 48 18.69 0.84 -18.08
N GLY A 49 18.76 0.10 -19.20
CA GLY A 49 17.66 -0.78 -19.62
C GLY A 49 17.26 -1.76 -18.51
N ARG A 50 18.25 -2.36 -17.85
CA ARG A 50 18.06 -3.26 -16.70
C ARG A 50 17.26 -2.62 -15.56
N PHE A 51 17.53 -1.36 -15.22
CA PHE A 51 16.79 -0.65 -14.18
C PHE A 51 15.32 -0.45 -14.58
N ASN A 52 15.09 0.00 -15.82
CA ASN A 52 13.74 0.21 -16.34
C ASN A 52 12.94 -1.10 -16.41
N ASP A 53 13.56 -2.18 -16.87
CA ASP A 53 12.94 -3.51 -16.90
C ASP A 53 12.61 -3.98 -15.48
N ALA A 54 13.51 -3.85 -14.52
CA ALA A 54 13.25 -4.21 -13.13
C ALA A 54 12.09 -3.41 -12.50
N CYS A 55 11.97 -2.12 -12.85
CA CYS A 55 10.84 -1.29 -12.43
C CYS A 55 9.52 -1.77 -13.03
N ARG A 56 9.50 -2.12 -14.33
CA ARG A 56 8.29 -2.67 -14.96
C ARG A 56 7.92 -4.02 -14.34
N ASP A 57 8.89 -4.89 -14.15
CA ASP A 57 8.68 -6.24 -13.61
C ASP A 57 8.09 -6.23 -12.18
N VAL A 58 8.45 -5.24 -11.36
CA VAL A 58 7.85 -5.08 -10.02
C VAL A 58 6.45 -4.47 -10.08
N ASP A 59 6.20 -3.53 -11.00
CA ASP A 59 4.89 -2.91 -11.21
C ASP A 59 3.88 -3.97 -11.70
N ASP A 60 4.26 -4.79 -12.69
CA ASP A 60 3.45 -5.90 -13.19
C ASP A 60 3.22 -6.95 -12.10
N TYR A 61 4.25 -7.27 -11.33
CA TYR A 61 4.12 -8.22 -10.22
C TYR A 61 3.16 -7.73 -9.14
N LYS A 62 3.18 -6.42 -8.83
CA LYS A 62 2.30 -5.81 -7.83
C LYS A 62 0.82 -5.98 -8.22
N VAL A 63 0.47 -5.78 -9.50
CA VAL A 63 -0.90 -5.99 -9.99
C VAL A 63 -1.35 -7.44 -9.78
N VAL A 64 -0.54 -8.40 -10.21
CA VAL A 64 -0.86 -9.84 -10.03
C VAL A 64 -0.97 -10.20 -8.54
N LEU A 65 -0.11 -9.62 -7.70
CA LEU A 65 -0.09 -9.91 -6.28
C LEU A 65 -1.30 -9.33 -5.54
N GLU A 66 -1.82 -8.18 -5.96
CA GLU A 66 -3.07 -7.61 -5.43
C GLU A 66 -4.26 -8.55 -5.69
N ASP A 67 -4.38 -9.06 -6.92
CA ASP A 67 -5.43 -10.03 -7.27
C ASP A 67 -5.32 -11.30 -6.45
N VAL A 68 -4.12 -11.86 -6.32
CA VAL A 68 -3.87 -13.05 -5.48
C VAL A 68 -4.28 -12.77 -4.03
N ALA A 69 -3.91 -11.62 -3.47
CA ALA A 69 -4.25 -11.27 -2.09
C ALA A 69 -5.77 -11.19 -1.89
N ILE A 70 -6.51 -10.54 -2.80
CA ILE A 70 -7.97 -10.43 -2.76
C ILE A 70 -8.62 -11.82 -2.81
N GLN A 71 -8.16 -12.69 -3.72
CA GLN A 71 -8.73 -14.02 -3.88
C GLN A 71 -8.46 -14.91 -2.67
N LEU A 72 -7.26 -14.88 -2.10
CA LEU A 72 -6.95 -15.61 -0.86
C LEU A 72 -7.83 -15.14 0.31
N MET A 73 -8.08 -13.83 0.41
CA MET A 73 -8.98 -13.29 1.43
C MET A 73 -10.44 -13.68 1.21
N SER A 74 -10.90 -13.70 -0.03
CA SER A 74 -12.27 -14.12 -0.38
C SER A 74 -12.53 -15.59 -0.07
N VAL A 75 -11.49 -16.44 -0.12
CA VAL A 75 -11.59 -17.84 0.33
C VAL A 75 -11.78 -17.93 1.85
N MET A 76 -11.10 -17.07 2.62
CA MET A 76 -11.24 -17.02 4.09
C MET A 76 -12.53 -16.37 4.56
N GLN A 77 -13.03 -15.42 3.79
CA GLN A 77 -14.15 -14.58 4.14
C GLN A 77 -15.12 -14.52 2.96
N GLN A 78 -16.08 -15.44 2.97
CA GLN A 78 -17.04 -15.60 1.88
C GLN A 78 -18.07 -14.47 1.83
N ASN A 79 -18.21 -13.68 2.90
CA ASN A 79 -19.02 -12.48 2.86
C ASN A 79 -18.19 -11.31 2.30
N PRO A 80 -18.50 -10.83 1.07
CA PRO A 80 -17.70 -9.80 0.41
C PRO A 80 -17.71 -8.47 1.15
N ARG A 81 -18.65 -8.24 2.08
CA ARG A 81 -18.69 -7.03 2.92
C ARG A 81 -17.47 -6.91 3.84
N TYR A 82 -16.84 -8.03 4.21
CA TYR A 82 -15.69 -8.07 5.11
C TYR A 82 -14.37 -8.38 4.38
N VAL A 83 -14.40 -8.49 3.04
CA VAL A 83 -13.18 -8.60 2.23
C VAL A 83 -12.72 -7.19 1.86
N PRO A 84 -11.55 -6.74 2.31
CA PRO A 84 -11.11 -5.39 2.04
C PRO A 84 -10.71 -5.20 0.58
N ASN A 85 -11.17 -4.10 -0.01
CA ASN A 85 -10.74 -3.61 -1.31
C ASN A 85 -10.41 -2.11 -1.20
N PRO A 86 -9.14 -1.69 -1.29
CA PRO A 86 -7.95 -2.48 -1.63
C PRO A 86 -7.55 -3.49 -0.53
N PRO A 87 -6.75 -4.53 -0.84
CA PRO A 87 -6.40 -5.62 0.07
C PRO A 87 -5.50 -5.20 1.27
N ALA A 88 -5.29 -3.90 1.42
CA ALA A 88 -4.50 -3.27 2.45
C ALA A 88 -5.06 -3.45 3.87
N ALA A 89 -6.38 -3.61 4.01
CA ALA A 89 -6.98 -3.60 5.33
C ALA A 89 -6.66 -4.87 6.14
N MET A 90 -6.52 -4.67 7.45
CA MET A 90 -5.99 -5.69 8.35
C MET A 90 -7.01 -6.74 8.79
N GLN A 91 -8.30 -6.49 8.62
CA GLN A 91 -9.37 -7.30 9.18
C GLN A 91 -10.10 -8.06 8.08
N ILE A 92 -10.13 -9.38 8.22
CA ILE A 92 -10.91 -10.30 7.38
C ILE A 92 -11.88 -11.14 8.23
N GLU A 93 -11.76 -11.03 9.55
CA GLU A 93 -12.53 -11.83 10.50
C GLU A 93 -13.97 -11.33 10.53
N SER A 94 -14.92 -12.25 10.54
CA SER A 94 -16.33 -11.91 10.74
C SER A 94 -16.49 -11.22 12.11
N PRO A 95 -17.29 -10.16 12.25
CA PRO A 95 -17.62 -9.61 13.56
C PRO A 95 -18.23 -10.68 14.49
N PRO A 96 -18.20 -10.46 15.83
CA PRO A 96 -18.82 -11.39 16.77
C PRO A 96 -20.30 -11.65 16.41
N ASN A 97 -20.69 -12.92 16.31
CA ASN A 97 -22.05 -13.37 15.96
C ASN A 97 -22.50 -13.09 14.51
N GLU A 98 -21.62 -12.60 13.65
CA GLU A 98 -21.92 -12.38 12.22
C GLU A 98 -21.30 -13.47 11.33
N ASP A 99 -20.65 -14.47 11.93
CA ASP A 99 -20.20 -15.65 11.21
C ASP A 99 -21.39 -16.52 10.77
N PRO A 100 -21.43 -17.05 9.54
CA PRO A 100 -22.55 -17.89 9.08
C PRO A 100 -22.90 -19.06 9.99
N TRP A 101 -21.90 -19.73 10.58
CA TRP A 101 -22.12 -20.86 11.48
C TRP A 101 -22.62 -20.41 12.86
N GLU A 102 -22.20 -19.23 13.31
CA GLU A 102 -22.69 -18.62 14.54
C GLU A 102 -24.13 -18.14 14.38
N MET A 103 -24.48 -17.55 13.24
CA MET A 103 -25.85 -17.13 12.91
C MET A 103 -26.81 -18.32 12.78
N LEU A 104 -26.32 -19.47 12.30
CA LEU A 104 -27.14 -20.70 12.19
C LEU A 104 -27.49 -21.29 13.56
N THR A 105 -26.58 -21.20 14.52
CA THR A 105 -26.71 -21.81 15.85
C THR A 105 -28.01 -21.44 16.60
N PRO A 106 -28.37 -20.16 16.81
CA PRO A 106 -29.58 -19.79 17.52
C PRO A 106 -30.86 -20.22 16.77
N VAL A 107 -30.84 -20.22 15.43
CA VAL A 107 -31.98 -20.67 14.62
C VAL A 107 -32.22 -22.17 14.80
N MET A 108 -31.16 -22.97 14.83
CA MET A 108 -31.26 -24.42 15.09
C MET A 108 -31.82 -24.72 16.49
N ALA A 109 -31.46 -23.91 17.49
CA ALA A 109 -32.02 -24.03 18.84
C ALA A 109 -33.53 -23.74 18.89
N VAL A 110 -34.02 -22.75 18.12
CA VAL A 110 -35.45 -22.48 17.97
C VAL A 110 -36.15 -23.65 17.27
N ILE A 111 -35.57 -24.16 16.17
CA ILE A 111 -36.14 -25.30 15.43
C ILE A 111 -36.28 -26.53 16.34
N ALA A 112 -35.31 -26.81 17.20
CA ALA A 112 -35.38 -27.95 18.12
C ALA A 112 -36.61 -27.90 19.06
N GLN A 113 -37.12 -26.71 19.40
CA GLN A 113 -38.33 -26.57 20.23
C GLN A 113 -39.61 -27.02 19.52
N HIS A 114 -39.61 -27.03 18.19
CA HIS A 114 -40.74 -27.40 17.35
C HIS A 114 -40.68 -28.84 16.83
N MET A 115 -39.65 -29.60 17.21
CA MET A 115 -39.44 -30.97 16.76
C MET A 115 -39.86 -31.98 17.82
N GLU A 116 -40.51 -33.07 17.40
CA GLU A 116 -40.85 -34.20 18.28
C GLU A 116 -39.59 -34.86 18.86
N GLN A 117 -38.53 -34.96 18.06
CA GLN A 117 -37.22 -35.45 18.47
C GLN A 117 -36.19 -34.31 18.48
N LYS A 118 -35.83 -33.85 19.68
CA LYS A 118 -34.89 -32.73 19.86
C LYS A 118 -33.42 -33.12 19.70
N ALA A 119 -33.06 -34.30 20.20
CA ALA A 119 -31.67 -34.74 20.29
C ALA A 119 -30.90 -34.70 18.95
N PRO A 120 -31.47 -35.12 17.79
CA PRO A 120 -30.78 -35.00 16.51
C PRO A 120 -30.49 -33.55 16.12
N VAL A 121 -31.42 -32.63 16.39
CA VAL A 121 -31.25 -31.20 16.08
C VAL A 121 -30.23 -30.56 17.01
N GLU A 122 -30.30 -30.86 18.31
CA GLU A 122 -29.34 -30.39 19.31
C GLU A 122 -27.91 -30.85 18.99
N ALA A 123 -27.73 -32.10 18.57
CA ALA A 123 -26.44 -32.60 18.11
C ALA A 123 -25.90 -31.77 16.92
N ARG A 124 -26.74 -31.47 15.92
CA ARG A 124 -26.37 -30.63 14.78
C ARG A 124 -26.06 -29.18 15.17
N THR A 125 -26.75 -28.63 16.18
CA THR A 125 -26.42 -27.32 16.76
C THR A 125 -24.99 -27.29 17.31
N VAL A 126 -24.57 -28.34 18.04
CA VAL A 126 -23.20 -28.47 18.55
C VAL A 126 -22.17 -28.52 17.42
N SER A 127 -22.46 -29.23 16.32
CA SER A 127 -21.58 -29.21 15.15
C SER A 127 -21.47 -27.85 14.50
N SER A 128 -22.58 -27.11 14.37
CA SER A 128 -22.56 -25.73 13.86
C SER A 128 -21.66 -24.83 14.70
N GLN A 129 -21.75 -24.93 16.04
CA GLN A 129 -20.89 -24.17 16.95
C GLN A 129 -19.40 -24.49 16.74
N LYS A 130 -19.05 -25.78 16.61
CA LYS A 130 -17.67 -26.22 16.33
C LYS A 130 -17.18 -25.68 14.99
N MET A 131 -18.01 -25.72 13.95
CA MET A 131 -17.67 -25.18 12.63
C MET A 131 -17.41 -23.67 12.66
N GLY A 132 -18.19 -22.91 13.43
CA GLY A 132 -17.95 -21.47 13.63
C GLY A 132 -16.59 -21.19 14.29
N GLN A 133 -16.22 -21.94 15.33
CA GLN A 133 -14.90 -21.84 15.96
C GLN A 133 -13.76 -22.17 14.98
N MET A 134 -13.92 -23.24 14.19
CA MET A 134 -12.95 -23.64 13.17
C MET A 134 -12.82 -22.57 12.08
N HIS A 135 -13.91 -21.95 11.66
CA HIS A 135 -13.91 -20.90 10.64
C HIS A 135 -13.18 -19.63 11.13
N ARG A 136 -13.41 -19.21 12.38
CA ARG A 136 -12.65 -18.11 12.99
C ARG A 136 -11.15 -18.40 13.04
N GLU A 137 -10.78 -19.60 13.47
CA GLU A 137 -9.37 -20.00 13.50
C GLU A 137 -8.76 -20.09 12.09
N PHE A 138 -9.53 -20.52 11.09
CA PHE A 138 -9.12 -20.51 9.69
C PHE A 138 -8.83 -19.09 9.20
N GLN A 139 -9.75 -18.14 9.40
CA GLN A 139 -9.55 -16.73 9.07
C GLN A 139 -8.28 -16.19 9.73
N LYS A 140 -8.11 -16.43 11.04
CA LYS A 140 -6.95 -15.96 11.81
C LYS A 140 -5.63 -16.57 11.32
N LYS A 141 -5.60 -17.87 11.01
CA LYS A 141 -4.41 -18.58 10.51
C LYS A 141 -4.08 -18.19 9.07
N GLY A 142 -5.07 -18.17 8.19
CA GLY A 142 -4.89 -17.78 6.80
C GLY A 142 -4.43 -16.32 6.67
N ARG A 143 -4.97 -15.41 7.51
CA ARG A 143 -4.46 -14.02 7.62
C ARG A 143 -2.97 -13.96 7.91
N ARG A 144 -2.48 -14.80 8.83
CA ARG A 144 -1.05 -14.89 9.14
C ARG A 144 -0.24 -15.49 7.99
N CYS A 145 -0.85 -16.38 7.20
CA CYS A 145 -0.17 -16.99 6.06
C CYS A 145 0.11 -15.99 4.95
N ILE A 146 -0.66 -14.92 4.80
CA ILE A 146 -0.48 -13.91 3.74
C ILE A 146 0.20 -12.63 4.24
N HIS A 147 0.98 -12.72 5.31
CA HIS A 147 1.53 -11.54 5.98
C HIS A 147 2.56 -10.81 5.12
N ALA A 148 3.55 -11.51 4.57
CA ALA A 148 4.59 -10.94 3.72
C ALA A 148 3.99 -10.35 2.45
N ILE A 149 3.03 -11.03 1.82
CA ILE A 149 2.28 -10.49 0.67
C ILE A 149 1.68 -9.12 1.01
N ARG A 150 0.99 -9.04 2.15
CA ARG A 150 0.35 -7.80 2.58
C ARG A 150 1.36 -6.72 2.98
N THR A 151 2.46 -7.09 3.64
CA THR A 151 3.53 -6.14 3.99
C THR A 151 4.18 -5.57 2.73
N PHE A 152 4.44 -6.42 1.73
CA PHE A 152 5.01 -5.97 0.47
C PHE A 152 4.12 -4.94 -0.23
N LEU A 153 2.81 -5.23 -0.35
CA LEU A 153 1.87 -4.32 -1.02
C LEU A 153 1.71 -2.97 -0.31
N ASN A 154 1.71 -2.95 1.03
CA ASN A 154 1.40 -1.74 1.80
C ASN A 154 2.63 -0.94 2.24
N VAL A 155 3.80 -1.57 2.29
CA VAL A 155 5.01 -0.98 2.88
C VAL A 155 6.13 -1.02 1.88
N ASP A 156 6.56 -2.22 1.45
CA ASP A 156 7.78 -2.33 0.64
C ASP A 156 7.63 -1.69 -0.74
N TYR A 157 6.48 -1.91 -1.39
CA TYR A 157 6.16 -1.32 -2.69
C TYR A 157 5.98 0.20 -2.61
N GLU A 158 5.30 0.71 -1.58
CA GLU A 158 5.15 2.15 -1.39
C GLU A 158 6.48 2.83 -1.10
N ASN A 159 7.33 2.22 -0.27
CA ASN A 159 8.69 2.69 -0.03
C ASN A 159 9.52 2.70 -1.32
N LEU A 160 9.36 1.69 -2.19
CA LEU A 160 10.04 1.62 -3.49
C LEU A 160 9.53 2.72 -4.42
N ASN A 161 8.23 2.95 -4.45
CA ASN A 161 7.60 4.01 -5.23
C ASN A 161 8.10 5.39 -4.79
N ASP A 162 8.20 5.63 -3.48
CA ASP A 162 8.74 6.87 -2.94
C ASP A 162 10.24 7.04 -3.23
N ALA A 163 11.01 5.95 -3.16
CA ALA A 163 12.42 5.96 -3.58
C ALA A 163 12.58 6.30 -5.07
N ARG A 164 11.70 5.79 -5.96
CA ARG A 164 11.66 6.13 -7.39
C ARG A 164 11.29 7.58 -7.63
N LYS A 165 10.31 8.13 -6.90
CA LYS A 165 9.94 9.56 -6.99
C LYS A 165 11.09 10.46 -6.57
N GLU A 166 11.78 10.14 -5.48
CA GLU A 166 12.94 10.92 -5.04
C GLU A 166 14.12 10.78 -6.02
N LEU A 167 14.33 9.59 -6.59
CA LEU A 167 15.34 9.38 -7.63
C LEU A 167 15.09 10.26 -8.87
N GLU A 168 13.84 10.35 -9.31
CA GLU A 168 13.45 11.21 -10.43
C GLU A 168 13.67 12.70 -10.10
N LYS A 169 13.43 13.12 -8.86
CA LYS A 169 13.74 14.48 -8.40
C LYS A 169 15.25 14.75 -8.42
N MET A 170 16.07 13.83 -7.91
CA MET A 170 17.53 13.95 -7.93
C MET A 170 18.08 13.98 -9.36
N ARG A 171 17.50 13.19 -10.27
CA ARG A 171 17.83 13.24 -11.70
C ARG A 171 17.58 14.62 -12.31
N GLN A 172 16.41 15.20 -12.04
CA GLN A 172 16.07 16.55 -12.52
C GLN A 172 17.02 17.62 -11.96
N GLU A 173 17.45 17.48 -10.70
CA GLU A 173 18.43 18.38 -10.09
C GLU A 173 19.83 18.24 -10.71
N LEU A 174 20.27 17.00 -11.00
CA LEU A 174 21.50 16.71 -11.71
C LEU A 174 21.51 17.31 -13.12
N ASP A 175 20.45 17.08 -13.91
CA ASP A 175 20.35 17.59 -15.27
C ASP A 175 20.34 19.13 -15.28
N PHE A 176 19.65 19.75 -14.31
CA PHE A 176 19.68 21.21 -14.15
C PHE A 176 21.08 21.72 -13.80
N ALA A 177 21.80 21.07 -12.89
CA ALA A 177 23.16 21.44 -12.54
C ALA A 177 24.12 21.28 -13.72
N LYS A 178 24.00 20.19 -14.49
CA LYS A 178 24.77 19.93 -15.71
C LYS A 178 24.54 21.03 -16.76
N HIS A 179 23.28 21.44 -16.95
CA HIS A 179 22.94 22.52 -17.88
C HIS A 179 23.54 23.87 -17.44
N GLU A 180 23.40 24.23 -16.16
CA GLU A 180 23.94 25.50 -15.64
C GLU A 180 25.48 25.53 -15.65
N LEU A 181 26.14 24.39 -15.46
CA LEU A 181 27.59 24.26 -15.64
C LEU A 181 28.01 24.47 -17.10
N LYS A 182 27.32 23.82 -18.06
CA LYS A 182 27.55 24.02 -19.51
C LYS A 182 27.34 25.49 -19.93
N ALA A 183 26.45 26.22 -19.26
CA ALA A 183 26.15 27.62 -19.56
C ALA A 183 27.11 28.63 -18.90
N ALA A 184 27.95 28.20 -17.96
CA ALA A 184 28.90 29.08 -17.26
C ALA A 184 30.05 29.50 -18.18
N LYS A 185 30.47 30.78 -18.09
CA LYS A 185 31.48 31.38 -18.98
C LYS A 185 32.71 31.91 -18.28
N THR A 186 32.64 32.19 -16.98
CA THR A 186 33.79 32.70 -16.21
C THR A 186 34.39 31.58 -15.34
N PRO A 187 35.71 31.59 -15.08
CA PRO A 187 36.36 30.57 -14.26
C PRO A 187 35.72 30.40 -12.89
N GLU A 188 35.40 31.52 -12.22
CA GLU A 188 34.78 31.52 -10.89
C GLU A 188 33.36 30.94 -10.94
N SER A 189 32.60 31.24 -12.00
CA SER A 189 31.27 30.67 -12.18
C SER A 189 31.33 29.19 -12.53
N ILE A 190 32.35 28.73 -13.25
CA ILE A 190 32.56 27.32 -13.58
C ILE A 190 32.86 26.55 -12.30
N GLU A 191 33.77 27.04 -11.45
CA GLU A 191 34.14 26.39 -10.19
C GLU A 191 32.92 26.20 -9.27
N VAL A 192 32.15 27.27 -9.04
CA VAL A 192 30.94 27.21 -8.19
C VAL A 192 29.89 26.26 -8.77
N LYS A 193 29.65 26.29 -10.09
CA LYS A 193 28.66 25.41 -10.73
C LYS A 193 29.12 23.96 -10.79
N ASN A 194 30.42 23.71 -10.89
CA ASN A 194 30.99 22.37 -10.85
C ASN A 194 30.77 21.73 -9.48
N ALA A 195 31.01 22.47 -8.39
CA ALA A 195 30.74 21.98 -7.03
C ALA A 195 29.25 21.60 -6.83
N VAL A 196 28.31 22.40 -7.37
CA VAL A 196 26.87 22.09 -7.32
C VAL A 196 26.54 20.83 -8.15
N TYR A 197 27.15 20.68 -9.32
CA TYR A 197 26.99 19.48 -10.16
C TYR A 197 27.52 18.22 -9.47
N GLU A 198 28.71 18.28 -8.88
CA GLU A 198 29.30 17.15 -8.15
C GLU A 198 28.43 16.72 -6.96
N GLN A 199 27.89 17.69 -6.21
CA GLN A 199 26.96 17.39 -5.12
C GLN A 199 25.67 16.72 -5.62
N ALA A 200 25.06 17.24 -6.69
CA ALA A 200 23.85 16.66 -7.27
C ALA A 200 24.11 15.25 -7.84
N LEU A 201 25.28 15.03 -8.45
CA LEU A 201 25.70 13.73 -8.96
C LEU A 201 25.85 12.70 -7.84
N MET A 202 26.47 13.10 -6.72
CA MET A 202 26.59 12.25 -5.55
C MET A 202 25.21 11.87 -4.99
N GLN A 203 24.31 12.84 -4.83
CA GLN A 203 22.94 12.58 -4.33
C GLN A 203 22.15 11.66 -5.26
N PHE A 204 22.24 11.88 -6.58
CA PHE A 204 21.63 11.00 -7.58
C PHE A 204 22.15 9.58 -7.49
N LYS A 205 23.48 9.38 -7.45
CA LYS A 205 24.10 8.05 -7.34
C LYS A 205 23.67 7.32 -6.07
N THR A 206 23.73 7.99 -4.92
CA THR A 206 23.30 7.40 -3.64
C THR A 206 21.83 6.98 -3.67
N GLN A 207 20.95 7.80 -4.24
CA GLN A 207 19.53 7.46 -4.35
C GLN A 207 19.27 6.37 -5.39
N LEU A 208 20.06 6.30 -6.46
CA LEU A 208 20.00 5.24 -7.46
C LEU A 208 20.38 3.90 -6.83
N GLU A 209 21.52 3.83 -6.15
CA GLU A 209 21.99 2.64 -5.43
C GLU A 209 20.95 2.13 -4.43
N LYS A 210 20.34 3.05 -3.65
CA LYS A 210 19.26 2.70 -2.73
C LYS A 210 18.07 2.07 -3.46
N THR A 211 17.64 2.66 -4.57
CA THR A 211 16.49 2.18 -5.35
C THR A 211 16.79 0.82 -6.00
N GLU A 212 17.99 0.66 -6.54
CA GLU A 212 18.47 -0.62 -7.10
C GLU A 212 18.55 -1.72 -6.04
N ALA A 213 19.00 -1.40 -4.82
CA ALA A 213 19.01 -2.36 -3.71
C ALA A 213 17.60 -2.88 -3.39
N MET A 214 16.60 -2.01 -3.40
CA MET A 214 15.20 -2.38 -3.19
C MET A 214 14.67 -3.27 -4.33
N LEU A 215 14.97 -2.93 -5.58
CA LEU A 215 14.60 -3.75 -6.74
C LEU A 215 15.27 -5.14 -6.70
N ASN A 216 16.55 -5.19 -6.31
CA ASN A 216 17.30 -6.44 -6.19
C ASN A 216 16.79 -7.33 -5.05
N ALA A 217 16.03 -6.79 -4.08
CA ALA A 217 15.40 -7.56 -3.02
C ALA A 217 14.07 -8.22 -3.46
N VAL A 218 13.41 -7.73 -4.51
CA VAL A 218 12.11 -8.22 -5.00
C VAL A 218 12.07 -9.75 -5.23
N PRO A 219 13.10 -10.40 -5.81
CA PRO A 219 13.11 -11.86 -5.94
C PRO A 219 12.98 -12.61 -4.60
N ASN A 220 13.55 -12.08 -3.51
CA ASN A 220 13.43 -12.69 -2.18
C ASN A 220 12.01 -12.53 -1.60
N HIS A 221 11.36 -11.39 -1.87
CA HIS A 221 9.95 -11.20 -1.56
C HIS A 221 9.08 -12.19 -2.33
N LYS A 222 9.29 -12.35 -3.65
CA LYS A 222 8.57 -13.33 -4.49
C LYS A 222 8.66 -14.75 -3.94
N GLU A 223 9.84 -15.18 -3.51
CA GLU A 223 10.03 -16.50 -2.91
C GLU A 223 9.32 -16.64 -1.54
N SER A 224 9.28 -15.56 -0.74
CA SER A 224 8.53 -15.55 0.51
C SER A 224 7.02 -15.66 0.27
N HIS A 225 6.50 -14.89 -0.70
CA HIS A 225 5.10 -14.95 -1.11
C HIS A 225 4.70 -16.35 -1.62
N ARG A 226 5.58 -17.01 -2.38
CA ARG A 226 5.35 -18.39 -2.85
C ARG A 226 5.16 -19.36 -1.67
N LYS A 227 6.01 -19.29 -0.65
CA LYS A 227 5.91 -20.12 0.56
C LYS A 227 4.63 -19.84 1.34
N GLU A 228 4.25 -18.58 1.43
CA GLU A 228 3.01 -18.13 2.07
C GLU A 228 1.76 -18.70 1.39
N ILE A 229 1.70 -18.66 0.06
CA ILE A 229 0.60 -19.25 -0.72
C ILE A 229 0.51 -20.76 -0.49
N ILE A 230 1.63 -21.48 -0.49
CA ILE A 230 1.62 -22.94 -0.22
C ILE A 230 1.10 -23.22 1.20
N ARG A 231 1.61 -22.50 2.19
CA ARG A 231 1.16 -22.65 3.59
C ARG A 231 -0.33 -22.33 3.75
N PHE A 232 -0.86 -21.38 2.99
CA PHE A 232 -2.29 -21.09 2.98
C PHE A 232 -3.12 -22.34 2.60
N PHE A 233 -2.71 -23.08 1.57
CA PHE A 233 -3.40 -24.32 1.17
C PHE A 233 -3.32 -25.42 2.23
N GLU A 234 -2.23 -25.50 3.00
CA GLU A 234 -2.13 -26.43 4.13
C GLU A 234 -3.15 -26.08 5.22
N VAL A 235 -3.30 -24.78 5.52
CA VAL A 235 -4.28 -24.27 6.49
C VAL A 235 -5.72 -24.48 5.99
N LEU A 236 -5.98 -24.25 4.70
CA LEU A 236 -7.27 -24.49 4.06
C LEU A 236 -7.65 -25.98 4.09
N LYS A 237 -6.72 -26.85 3.72
CA LYS A 237 -6.91 -28.31 3.79
C LYS A 237 -7.30 -28.73 5.20
N LYS A 238 -6.52 -28.31 6.20
CA LYS A 238 -6.80 -28.63 7.59
C LYS A 238 -8.17 -28.13 8.04
N TYR A 239 -8.56 -26.91 7.67
CA TYR A 239 -9.89 -26.37 7.97
C TYR A 239 -11.00 -27.27 7.43
N HIS A 240 -10.91 -27.69 6.17
CA HIS A 240 -11.92 -28.56 5.57
C HIS A 240 -11.96 -29.96 6.20
N GLU A 241 -10.81 -30.54 6.53
CA GLU A 241 -10.73 -31.82 7.26
C GLU A 241 -11.37 -31.73 8.66
N ASP A 242 -11.04 -30.68 9.41
CA ASP A 242 -11.59 -30.43 10.74
C ASP A 242 -13.13 -30.23 10.67
N CYS A 243 -13.61 -29.48 9.66
CA CYS A 243 -15.05 -29.31 9.40
C CYS A 243 -15.74 -30.62 9.02
N ALA A 244 -15.14 -31.45 8.16
CA ALA A 244 -15.70 -32.74 7.78
C ALA A 244 -15.86 -33.66 9.00
N ASN A 245 -14.85 -33.70 9.86
CA ASN A 245 -14.91 -34.44 11.12
C ASN A 245 -15.98 -33.90 12.07
N ALA A 246 -16.16 -32.57 12.13
CA ALA A 246 -17.22 -31.96 12.94
C ALA A 246 -18.63 -32.24 12.37
N ALA A 247 -18.78 -32.37 11.05
CA ALA A 247 -20.03 -32.67 10.38
C ALA A 247 -20.47 -34.13 10.59
N ALA A 248 -19.51 -35.04 10.62
CA ALA A 248 -19.71 -36.47 10.86
C ALA A 248 -20.00 -36.74 12.34
N ILE A 249 -21.19 -36.33 12.80
CA ILE A 249 -21.71 -36.81 14.08
C ILE A 249 -22.26 -38.22 13.85
N ASN A 250 -21.66 -39.20 14.51
CA ASN A 250 -22.28 -40.50 14.80
C ASN A 250 -23.28 -40.37 15.94
#